data_AF-A0A5S3Y6X5-F1
#
_entry.id   AF-A0A5S3Y6X5-F1
#
_cell.length_a   1.000
_cell.length_b   1.000
_cell.length_c   1.000
_cell.angle_alpha   90.00
_cell.angle_beta   90.00
_cell.angle_gamma   90.00
#
_symmetry.space_group_name_H-M   'P 1'
#
loop_
_entity.id
_entity.type
_entity.pdbx_description
1 polymer ?
#
loop_
_entity_poly.entity_id
_entity_poly.type
_entity_poly.pdbx_seq_one_letter_code
_entity_poly.pdbx_strand_id
1 'polypeptide(L)'
;MNFKTMALSLSIFTSFACSQESSLEKVDNIQPIQVIKGQLKNETVTYLRYNTEVQPCITLKLDRMDKQKQLCIFTDQQGNAVDVRTDVVGVDYLTPAFSESSFTVTLDLFSYYLDCQITFINKSVKDPVCKFRDMD
;
A
#
# COMPACT_ATOMS: atom_id res chain seq x y z
N MET A 1 23.70 52.58 35.11
CA MET A 1 24.08 51.60 34.07
C MET A 1 23.14 50.42 34.22
N ASN A 2 22.17 50.28 33.31
CA ASN A 2 21.13 49.25 33.37
C ASN A 2 21.47 48.14 32.38
N PHE A 3 21.72 46.93 32.88
CA PHE A 3 21.88 45.72 32.08
C PHE A 3 20.49 45.28 31.57
N LYS A 4 20.32 45.26 30.25
CA LYS A 4 19.18 44.60 29.60
C LYS A 4 19.67 43.30 28.98
N THR A 5 19.42 42.20 29.69
CA THR A 5 19.58 40.83 29.20
C THR A 5 18.52 40.55 28.15
N MET A 6 18.93 40.30 26.90
CA MET A 6 18.04 39.73 25.88
C MET A 6 17.98 38.21 26.09
N ALA A 7 16.84 37.72 26.59
CA ALA A 7 16.53 36.30 26.62
C ALA A 7 15.99 35.88 25.26
N LEU A 8 16.76 35.05 24.55
CA LEU A 8 16.35 34.33 23.34
C LEU A 8 15.76 32.99 23.81
N SER A 9 14.46 32.78 23.67
CA SER A 9 13.85 31.47 23.90
C SER A 9 13.04 31.03 22.70
N LEU A 10 13.62 30.04 22.02
CA LEU A 10 13.13 29.29 20.86
C LEU A 10 11.66 28.87 21.00
N SER A 11 10.89 29.21 19.98
CA SER A 11 9.57 28.65 19.70
C SER A 11 9.72 27.15 19.42
N ILE A 12 9.28 26.30 20.35
CA ILE A 12 9.15 24.87 20.10
C ILE A 12 7.87 24.70 19.27
N PHE A 13 8.03 24.59 17.95
CA PHE A 13 6.97 24.10 17.09
C PHE A 13 6.72 22.64 17.46
N THR A 14 5.70 22.40 18.29
CA THR A 14 5.15 21.06 18.48
C THR A 14 4.45 20.68 17.18
N SER A 15 5.20 20.02 16.30
CA SER A 15 4.66 19.29 15.18
C SER A 15 3.75 18.20 15.73
N PHE A 16 2.46 18.51 15.89
CA PHE A 16 1.43 17.47 15.89
C PHE A 16 1.47 16.85 14.49
N ALA A 17 2.27 15.80 14.34
CA ALA A 17 2.09 14.85 13.26
C ALA A 17 0.70 14.25 13.48
N CYS A 18 -0.29 14.86 12.83
CA CYS A 18 -1.63 14.34 12.73
C CYS A 18 -1.49 13.03 11.96
N SER A 19 -1.30 11.93 12.70
CA SER A 19 -1.57 10.61 12.19
C SER A 19 -3.06 10.62 11.92
N GLN A 20 -3.42 10.94 10.68
CA GLN A 20 -4.77 10.74 10.19
C GLN A 20 -4.92 9.23 10.12
N GLU A 21 -5.25 8.65 11.26
CA GLU A 21 -5.85 7.33 11.37
C GLU A 21 -7.14 7.46 10.58
N SER A 22 -7.07 7.15 9.28
CA SER A 22 -8.23 7.18 8.40
C SER A 22 -9.19 6.16 8.97
N SER A 23 -10.25 6.66 9.61
CA SER A 23 -11.31 5.85 10.14
C SER A 23 -11.82 4.95 9.03
N LEU A 24 -11.64 3.65 9.24
CA LEU A 24 -12.06 2.54 8.40
C LEU A 24 -13.60 2.38 8.46
N GLU A 25 -14.36 3.49 8.56
CA GLU A 25 -15.80 3.52 8.86
C GLU A 25 -16.68 3.86 7.64
N LYS A 26 -16.17 3.70 6.41
CA LYS A 26 -16.95 3.96 5.18
C LYS A 26 -16.88 2.85 4.13
N VAL A 27 -16.72 1.59 4.52
CA VAL A 27 -16.70 0.44 3.59
C VAL A 27 -17.60 -0.71 4.07
N ASP A 28 -18.84 -0.42 4.47
CA ASP A 28 -19.74 -1.49 4.96
C ASP A 28 -20.47 -2.28 3.86
N ASN A 29 -20.27 -1.99 2.57
CA ASN A 29 -20.99 -2.71 1.50
C ASN A 29 -20.28 -2.85 0.16
N ILE A 30 -18.95 -2.67 0.10
CA ILE A 30 -18.22 -2.94 -1.15
C ILE A 30 -17.86 -4.42 -1.20
N GLN A 31 -18.45 -5.15 -2.14
CA GLN A 31 -18.12 -6.55 -2.38
C GLN A 31 -16.92 -6.67 -3.33
N PRO A 32 -15.98 -7.60 -3.08
CA PRO A 32 -14.89 -7.85 -4.00
C PRO A 32 -15.42 -8.42 -5.32
N ILE A 33 -14.91 -7.92 -6.44
CA ILE A 33 -15.20 -8.40 -7.80
C ILE A 33 -14.42 -9.68 -8.13
N GLN A 34 -13.31 -9.93 -7.43
CA GLN A 34 -12.53 -11.14 -7.56
C GLN A 34 -11.92 -11.52 -6.20
N VAL A 35 -11.93 -12.81 -5.89
CA VAL A 35 -11.34 -13.37 -4.68
C VAL A 35 -10.39 -14.48 -5.09
N ILE A 36 -9.11 -14.35 -4.73
CA ILE A 36 -8.09 -15.36 -5.02
C ILE A 36 -7.48 -15.79 -3.68
N LYS A 37 -7.57 -17.07 -3.38
CA LYS A 37 -6.94 -17.66 -2.19
C LYS A 37 -5.65 -18.34 -2.58
N GLY A 38 -4.63 -18.15 -1.75
CA GLY A 38 -3.36 -18.85 -1.91
C GLY A 38 -2.67 -19.06 -0.57
N GLN A 39 -1.48 -19.63 -0.64
CA GLN A 39 -0.60 -19.79 0.52
C GLN A 39 0.64 -18.94 0.32
N LEU A 40 1.03 -18.23 1.37
CA LEU A 40 2.33 -17.57 1.48
C LEU A 40 3.05 -18.19 2.68
N LYS A 41 4.05 -19.02 2.37
CA LYS A 41 4.70 -19.94 3.29
C LYS A 41 3.64 -20.87 3.90
N ASN A 42 3.39 -20.73 5.20
CA ASN A 42 2.42 -21.55 5.94
C ASN A 42 1.15 -20.78 6.31
N GLU A 43 0.95 -19.57 5.76
CA GLU A 43 -0.21 -18.74 6.02
C GLU A 43 -1.14 -18.72 4.80
N THR A 44 -2.43 -18.99 5.03
CA THR A 44 -3.46 -18.76 4.02
C THR A 44 -3.70 -17.27 3.89
N VAL A 45 -3.57 -16.77 2.67
CA VAL A 45 -3.76 -15.36 2.34
C VAL A 45 -4.77 -15.25 1.22
N THR A 46 -5.71 -14.33 1.38
CA THR A 46 -6.75 -14.05 0.38
C THR A 46 -6.48 -12.68 -0.24
N TYR A 47 -6.30 -12.63 -1.55
CA TYR A 47 -6.35 -11.41 -2.33
C TYR A 47 -7.81 -11.07 -2.65
N LEU A 48 -8.20 -9.84 -2.30
CA LEU A 48 -9.53 -9.28 -2.54
C LEU A 48 -9.40 -8.14 -3.53
N ARG A 49 -9.90 -8.33 -4.75
CA ARG A 49 -9.96 -7.28 -5.78
C ARG A 49 -11.29 -6.57 -5.68
N TYR A 50 -11.25 -5.26 -5.63
CA TYR A 50 -12.42 -4.38 -5.69
C TYR A 50 -12.41 -3.60 -7.00
N ASN A 51 -13.50 -2.89 -7.31
CA ASN A 51 -13.49 -1.91 -8.39
C ASN A 51 -12.44 -0.83 -8.04
N THR A 52 -11.44 -0.65 -8.91
CA THR A 52 -10.30 0.25 -8.66
C THR A 52 -10.68 1.73 -8.72
N GLU A 53 -11.79 2.09 -9.36
CA GLU A 53 -12.34 3.46 -9.31
C GLU A 53 -12.85 3.83 -7.91
N VAL A 54 -13.23 2.82 -7.11
CA VAL A 54 -13.78 3.01 -5.76
C VAL A 54 -12.75 2.70 -4.69
N GLN A 55 -12.00 1.59 -4.85
CA GLN A 55 -10.96 1.15 -3.94
C GLN A 55 -9.71 0.79 -4.77
N PRO A 56 -8.84 1.76 -5.07
CA PRO A 56 -7.71 1.57 -5.95
C PRO A 56 -6.61 0.71 -5.32
N CYS A 57 -6.58 0.50 -4.01
CA CYS A 57 -5.51 -0.23 -3.34
C CYS A 57 -5.69 -1.75 -3.37
N ILE A 58 -4.58 -2.50 -3.47
CA ILE A 58 -4.59 -3.96 -3.27
C ILE A 58 -4.99 -4.28 -1.85
N THR A 59 -5.87 -5.26 -1.67
CA THR A 59 -6.27 -5.74 -0.34
C THR A 59 -5.88 -7.21 -0.16
N LEU A 60 -5.06 -7.48 0.85
CA LEU A 60 -4.67 -8.83 1.27
C LEU A 60 -5.24 -9.12 2.66
N LYS A 61 -6.04 -10.18 2.79
CA LYS A 61 -6.55 -10.70 4.05
C LYS A 61 -5.70 -11.86 4.54
N LEU A 62 -5.23 -11.75 5.78
CA LEU A 62 -4.61 -12.82 6.54
C LEU A 62 -5.69 -13.62 7.27
N ASP A 63 -6.05 -14.77 6.71
CA ASP A 63 -7.23 -15.52 7.16
C ASP A 63 -7.15 -15.93 8.64
N ARG A 64 -5.95 -16.31 9.13
CA ARG A 64 -5.77 -16.72 10.53
C ARG A 64 -5.80 -15.59 11.55
N MET A 65 -5.54 -14.37 11.12
CA MET A 65 -5.43 -13.21 12.01
C MET A 65 -6.66 -12.31 11.95
N ASP A 66 -7.60 -12.61 11.05
CA ASP A 66 -8.72 -11.74 10.64
C ASP A 66 -8.28 -10.29 10.40
N LYS A 67 -7.05 -10.11 9.90
CA LYS A 67 -6.48 -8.81 9.58
C LYS A 67 -6.43 -8.63 8.08
N GLN A 68 -6.75 -7.43 7.63
CA GLN A 68 -6.57 -7.01 6.25
C GLN A 68 -5.44 -5.99 6.18
N LYS A 69 -4.65 -6.04 5.11
CA LYS A 69 -3.70 -4.98 4.76
C LYS A 69 -4.07 -4.44 3.39
N GLN A 70 -4.16 -3.12 3.31
CA GLN A 70 -4.25 -2.40 2.05
C GLN A 70 -2.85 -1.92 1.63
N LEU A 71 -2.54 -2.08 0.35
CA LEU A 71 -1.29 -1.64 -0.26
C LEU A 71 -1.64 -0.64 -1.36
N CYS A 72 -1.33 0.62 -1.10
CA CYS A 72 -1.63 1.75 -1.99
C CYS A 72 -0.35 2.36 -2.59
N ILE A 73 0.79 2.18 -1.91
CA ILE A 73 2.06 2.77 -2.30
C ILE A 73 2.95 1.66 -2.84
N PHE A 74 3.47 1.87 -4.04
CA PHE A 74 4.30 0.92 -4.77
C PHE A 74 5.62 1.60 -5.09
N THR A 75 6.73 1.04 -4.61
CA THR A 75 8.06 1.60 -4.81
C THR A 75 8.82 0.76 -5.82
N ASP A 76 9.34 1.40 -6.86
CA ASP A 76 10.19 0.75 -7.83
C ASP A 76 11.61 0.48 -7.27
N GLN A 77 12.41 -0.31 -7.99
CA GLN A 77 13.78 -0.63 -7.60
C GLN A 77 14.73 0.60 -7.56
N GLN A 78 14.33 1.73 -8.13
CA GLN A 78 15.08 2.99 -8.12
C GLN A 78 14.69 3.88 -6.93
N GLY A 79 13.68 3.48 -6.15
CA GLY A 79 13.17 4.23 -5.00
C GLY A 79 12.06 5.22 -5.34
N ASN A 80 11.55 5.21 -6.58
CA ASN A 80 10.40 6.04 -6.96
C ASN A 80 9.13 5.38 -6.42
N ALA A 81 8.40 6.11 -5.58
CA ALA A 81 7.14 5.66 -5.03
C ALA A 81 5.97 6.22 -5.84
N VAL A 82 4.95 5.39 -6.04
CA VAL A 82 3.68 5.75 -6.67
C VAL A 82 2.55 5.41 -5.70
N ASP A 83 1.77 6.40 -5.29
CA ASP A 83 0.52 6.20 -4.56
C ASP A 83 -0.65 6.14 -5.53
N VAL A 84 -1.26 4.96 -5.69
CA VAL A 84 -2.34 4.74 -6.67
C VAL A 84 -3.64 5.49 -6.34
N ARG A 85 -3.71 6.14 -5.18
CA ARG A 85 -4.86 6.98 -4.78
C ARG A 85 -4.76 8.40 -5.33
N THR A 86 -3.55 8.88 -5.60
CA THR A 86 -3.29 10.31 -5.89
C THR A 86 -2.43 10.55 -7.11
N ASP A 87 -1.50 9.64 -7.41
CA ASP A 87 -0.42 9.90 -8.38
C ASP A 87 -0.75 9.40 -9.79
N VAL A 88 -1.85 8.67 -9.94
CA VAL A 88 -2.26 8.05 -11.20
C VAL A 88 -3.73 8.34 -11.47
N VAL A 89 -4.08 8.45 -12.74
CA VAL A 89 -5.48 8.67 -13.19
C VAL A 89 -6.34 7.42 -13.02
N GLY A 90 -5.71 6.25 -12.95
CA GLY A 90 -6.33 4.99 -12.63
C GLY A 90 -5.29 3.86 -12.65
N VAL A 91 -5.70 2.70 -12.17
CA VAL A 91 -4.88 1.49 -12.12
C VAL A 91 -5.73 0.27 -12.41
N ASP A 92 -5.17 -0.69 -13.14
CA ASP A 92 -5.67 -2.06 -13.14
C ASP A 92 -4.63 -3.06 -12.61
N TYR A 93 -5.13 -4.18 -12.11
CA TYR A 93 -4.33 -5.25 -11.51
C TYR A 93 -4.41 -6.50 -12.37
N LEU A 94 -3.32 -6.76 -13.09
CA LEU A 94 -3.18 -7.88 -14.00
C LEU A 94 -2.42 -9.02 -13.33
N THR A 95 -2.71 -10.24 -13.80
CA THR A 95 -1.99 -11.49 -13.45
C THR A 95 -1.72 -11.73 -11.94
N PRO A 96 -2.69 -11.48 -11.03
CA PRO A 96 -2.49 -11.76 -9.61
C PRO A 96 -2.25 -13.26 -9.38
N ALA A 97 -1.12 -13.60 -8.78
CA ALA A 97 -0.71 -14.98 -8.56
C ALA A 97 -0.01 -15.18 -7.22
N PHE A 98 -0.28 -16.31 -6.58
CA PHE A 98 0.43 -16.74 -5.39
C PHE A 98 1.53 -17.73 -5.76
N SER A 99 2.68 -17.57 -5.12
CA SER A 99 3.79 -18.51 -5.08
C SER A 99 4.08 -18.88 -3.62
N GLU A 100 4.93 -19.89 -3.39
CA GLU A 100 5.27 -20.33 -2.03
C GLU A 100 5.73 -19.18 -1.12
N SER A 101 6.45 -18.19 -1.63
CA SER A 101 7.04 -17.12 -0.80
C SER A 101 6.48 -15.73 -1.06
N SER A 102 5.69 -15.54 -2.12
CA SER A 102 5.27 -14.21 -2.56
C SER A 102 3.95 -14.18 -3.30
N PHE A 103 3.27 -13.04 -3.23
CA PHE A 103 2.17 -12.69 -4.09
C PHE A 103 2.71 -11.74 -5.16
N THR A 104 2.49 -12.06 -6.43
CA THR A 104 2.90 -11.25 -7.57
C THR A 104 1.70 -10.67 -8.28
N VAL A 105 1.84 -9.44 -8.76
CA VAL A 105 0.78 -8.71 -9.46
C VAL A 105 1.43 -7.67 -10.36
N THR A 106 0.83 -7.45 -11.54
CA THR A 106 1.25 -6.38 -12.44
C THR A 106 0.26 -5.22 -12.30
N LEU A 107 0.77 -4.02 -12.02
CA LEU A 107 -0.02 -2.80 -12.08
C LEU A 107 0.05 -2.26 -13.50
N ASP A 108 -1.11 -2.06 -14.11
CA ASP A 108 -1.27 -1.27 -15.33
C ASP A 108 -1.61 0.16 -14.96
N LEU A 109 -0.70 1.09 -15.23
CA LEU A 109 -0.83 2.52 -14.90
C LEU A 109 -1.05 3.38 -16.16
N PHE A 110 -1.62 2.81 -17.23
CA PHE A 110 -1.91 3.42 -18.54
C PHE A 110 -0.71 3.88 -19.38
N SER A 111 0.40 4.26 -18.74
CA SER A 111 1.62 4.74 -19.42
C SER A 111 2.79 3.78 -19.27
N TYR A 112 2.74 2.91 -18.27
CA TYR A 112 3.77 1.92 -17.96
C TYR A 112 3.19 0.84 -17.03
N TYR A 113 3.95 -0.24 -16.89
CA TYR A 113 3.67 -1.32 -15.95
C TYR A 113 4.59 -1.27 -14.74
N LEU A 114 4.07 -1.69 -13.58
CA LEU A 114 4.89 -2.08 -12.43
C LEU A 114 4.65 -3.56 -12.12
N ASP A 115 5.67 -4.38 -12.33
CA ASP A 115 5.66 -5.80 -11.96
C ASP A 115 6.05 -5.90 -10.48
N CYS A 116 5.08 -6.12 -9.60
CA CYS A 116 5.27 -6.04 -8.15
C CYS A 116 5.29 -7.41 -7.48
N GLN A 117 6.19 -7.57 -6.51
CA GLN A 117 6.27 -8.71 -5.61
C GLN A 117 5.99 -8.27 -4.18
N ILE A 118 5.05 -8.94 -3.53
CA ILE A 118 4.66 -8.72 -2.14
C ILE A 118 5.05 -9.96 -1.33
N THR A 119 5.92 -9.77 -0.34
CA THR A 119 6.46 -10.88 0.46
C THR A 119 5.90 -10.90 1.87
N PHE A 120 5.97 -12.09 2.48
CA PHE A 120 5.63 -12.30 3.88
C PHE A 120 6.87 -12.55 4.73
N ILE A 121 7.12 -11.65 5.69
CA ILE A 121 8.22 -11.78 6.65
C ILE A 121 7.63 -11.61 8.04
N ASN A 122 7.87 -12.59 8.92
CA ASN A 122 7.42 -12.59 10.32
C ASN A 122 5.91 -12.34 10.48
N LYS A 123 5.08 -13.07 9.70
CA LYS A 123 3.61 -12.95 9.71
C LYS A 123 3.07 -11.55 9.37
N SER A 124 3.86 -10.75 8.66
CA SER A 124 3.46 -9.43 8.19
C SER A 124 3.67 -9.32 6.68
N VAL A 125 2.66 -8.78 5.99
CA VAL A 125 2.76 -8.33 4.61
C VAL A 125 3.76 -7.18 4.56
N LYS A 126 4.83 -7.32 3.77
CA LYS A 126 5.78 -6.23 3.54
C LYS A 126 5.31 -5.31 2.41
N ASP A 127 5.99 -4.18 2.29
CA ASP A 127 5.69 -3.24 1.22
C ASP A 127 6.11 -3.86 -0.12
N PRO A 128 5.35 -3.59 -1.20
CA PRO A 128 5.64 -4.17 -2.51
C PRO A 128 7.02 -3.71 -3.00
N VAL A 129 7.77 -4.63 -3.61
CA VAL A 129 8.96 -4.29 -4.40
C VAL A 129 8.59 -4.44 -5.86
N CYS A 130 8.71 -3.37 -6.63
CA CYS A 130 8.23 -3.33 -8.01
C CYS A 130 9.33 -3.09 -9.02
N LYS A 131 9.19 -3.68 -10.21
CA LYS A 131 10.04 -3.42 -11.36
C LYS A 131 9.25 -2.66 -12.42
N PHE A 132 9.81 -1.54 -12.86
CA PHE A 132 9.28 -0.78 -13.99
C PHE A 132 9.42 -1.57 -15.30
N ARG A 133 8.39 -1.49 -16.14
CA ARG A 133 8.38 -2.03 -17.50
C ARG A 133 7.55 -1.13 -18.41
N ASP A 134 8.11 -0.76 -19.56
CA ASP A 134 7.38 0.02 -20.57
C ASP A 134 6.18 -0.74 -21.13
N MET A 135 5.19 -0.01 -21.63
CA MET A 135 4.13 -0.55 -22.46
C MET A 135 4.65 -0.66 -23.90
N ASP A 136 4.66 -1.86 -24.45
CA ASP A 136 5.06 -2.12 -25.84
C ASP A 136 4.08 -1.50 -26.86
#